data_AF-A0A1A0TLM1-F1
#
_entry.id   AF-A0A1A0TLM1-F1
#
_cell.length_a   1.000
_cell.length_b   1.000
_cell.length_c   1.000
_cell.angle_alpha   90.00
_cell.angle_beta   90.00
_cell.angle_gamma   90.00
#
_symmetry.space_group_name_H-M   'P 1'
#
loop_
_entity.id
_entity.type
_entity.pdbx_description
1 polymer ?
#
loop_
_entity_poly.entity_id
_entity_poly.type
_entity_poly.pdbx_seq_one_letter_code
_entity_poly.pdbx_strand_id
1 'polypeptide(L)'
;MTRIAQLLLVLSAAALWVASRFTWVDVQSFDGLGLPKTSALNGAAWSTALIPLALVLLAAAVAVLAVRGWLLRLLAVLVAAASAGMAYLAISLWIIKDVAPRAADLAEISIVDLTGTHRYFTGAVITLVAAVCALAAAVLLMRAARSSSGAPAATAKYAAPAARREAAQAKAGESAEDAMSERMIWDALDEGHDPTNPDTKGR
;
A
#
# COMPACT_ATOMS: atom_id res chain seq x y z
N MET A 1 -7.64 9.09 -6.01
CA MET A 1 -7.11 7.84 -5.39
C MET A 1 -5.58 7.74 -5.48
N THR A 2 -4.97 7.97 -6.63
CA THR A 2 -3.50 7.87 -6.81
C THR A 2 -2.70 8.86 -5.96
N ARG A 3 -3.12 10.13 -5.85
CA ARG A 3 -2.46 11.13 -4.99
C ARG A 3 -2.46 10.75 -3.50
N ILE A 4 -3.56 10.18 -3.01
CA ILE A 4 -3.67 9.69 -1.63
C ILE A 4 -2.72 8.51 -1.42
N ALA A 5 -2.65 7.58 -2.37
CA ALA A 5 -1.71 6.47 -2.31
C ALA A 5 -0.25 6.96 -2.30
N GLN A 6 0.11 7.96 -3.11
CA GLN A 6 1.45 8.57 -3.09
C GLN A 6 1.78 9.19 -1.74
N LEU A 7 0.85 9.96 -1.16
CA LEU A 7 1.03 10.57 0.15
C LEU A 7 1.23 9.51 1.23
N LEU A 8 0.44 8.42 1.21
CA LEU A 8 0.61 7.30 2.13
C LEU A 8 1.98 6.64 1.98
N LEU A 9 2.46 6.42 0.76
CA LEU A 9 3.80 5.84 0.53
C LEU A 9 4.92 6.73 1.08
N VAL A 10 4.82 8.04 0.88
CA VAL A 10 5.81 8.99 1.40
C VAL A 10 5.77 9.04 2.94
N LEU A 11 4.58 9.05 3.54
CA LEU A 11 4.42 8.97 4.99
C LEU A 11 4.98 7.65 5.56
N SER A 12 4.70 6.51 4.92
CA SER A 12 5.26 5.23 5.33
C SER A 12 6.79 5.23 5.23
N ALA A 13 7.37 5.80 4.17
CA ALA A 13 8.81 5.91 4.05
C ALA A 13 9.44 6.80 5.13
N ALA A 14 8.82 7.96 5.41
CA ALA A 14 9.24 8.83 6.50
C ALA A 14 9.15 8.13 7.86
N ALA A 15 8.06 7.40 8.11
CA ALA A 15 7.89 6.61 9.33
C ALA A 15 8.94 5.52 9.49
N LEU A 16 9.30 4.79 8.41
CA LEU A 16 10.40 3.82 8.44
C LEU A 16 11.75 4.49 8.74
N TRP A 17 12.02 5.66 8.14
CA TRP A 17 13.24 6.40 8.42
C TRP A 17 13.30 6.84 9.89
N VAL A 18 12.20 7.36 10.43
CA VAL A 18 12.09 7.72 11.86
C VAL A 18 12.29 6.48 12.74
N ALA A 19 11.62 5.37 12.43
CA ALA A 19 11.76 4.12 13.17
C ALA A 19 13.20 3.57 13.17
N SER A 20 13.97 3.80 12.11
CA SER A 20 15.38 3.42 12.03
C SER A 20 16.28 4.18 13.02
N ARG A 21 15.84 5.36 13.47
CA ARG A 21 16.59 6.23 14.40
C ARG A 21 16.29 5.95 15.86
N PHE A 22 15.13 5.39 16.16
CA PHE A 22 14.80 4.98 17.52
C PHE A 22 15.68 3.83 17.99
N THR A 23 15.99 3.81 19.28
CA THR A 23 16.55 2.65 19.97
C THR A 23 15.50 1.55 20.05
N TRP A 24 15.85 0.35 19.60
CA TRP A 24 14.96 -0.82 19.67
C TRP A 24 15.38 -1.75 20.81
N VAL A 25 16.70 -1.87 21.03
CA VAL A 25 17.25 -2.76 22.06
C VAL A 25 18.44 -2.07 22.74
N ASP A 26 18.47 -2.07 24.06
CA ASP A 26 19.65 -1.70 24.85
C ASP A 26 20.33 -2.96 25.38
N VAL A 27 21.65 -2.99 25.26
CA VAL A 27 22.50 -4.08 25.72
C VAL A 27 23.34 -3.58 26.88
N GLN A 28 23.26 -4.24 28.03
CA GLN A 28 24.10 -3.93 29.19
C GLN A 28 25.20 -4.97 29.31
N SER A 29 26.45 -4.52 29.42
CA SER A 29 27.60 -5.40 29.56
C SER A 29 28.53 -4.97 30.69
N PHE A 30 29.20 -5.96 31.28
CA PHE A 30 30.16 -5.78 32.35
C PHE A 30 31.27 -6.83 32.23
N ASP A 31 32.49 -6.35 31.99
CA ASP A 31 33.70 -7.15 31.78
C ASP A 31 34.44 -7.46 33.10
N GLY A 32 33.95 -6.98 34.24
CA GLY A 32 34.59 -7.15 35.56
C GLY A 32 35.83 -6.28 35.79
N LEU A 33 36.27 -5.52 34.78
CA LEU A 33 37.47 -4.68 34.84
C LEU A 33 37.11 -3.19 34.87
N GLY A 34 35.97 -2.81 34.31
CA GLY A 34 35.48 -1.44 34.22
C GLY A 34 34.15 -1.19 34.92
N LEU A 35 33.53 -0.04 34.62
CA LEU A 35 32.14 0.26 34.97
C LEU A 35 31.19 -0.44 33.99
N PRO A 36 29.96 -0.78 34.42
CA PRO A 36 28.95 -1.32 33.51
C PRO A 36 28.67 -0.35 32.36
N LYS A 37 28.63 -0.89 31.14
CA LYS A 37 28.40 -0.14 29.91
C LYS A 37 27.03 -0.48 29.34
N THR A 38 26.37 0.54 28.79
CA THR A 38 25.10 0.36 28.06
C THR A 38 25.30 0.79 26.61
N SER A 39 25.08 -0.13 25.68
CA SER A 39 25.15 0.09 24.25
C SER A 39 23.76 0.05 23.64
N ALA A 40 23.35 1.17 23.04
CA ALA A 40 22.03 1.30 22.41
C ALA A 40 22.06 0.85 20.95
N LEU A 41 21.24 -0.15 20.61
CA LEU A 41 21.04 -0.60 19.24
C LEU A 41 19.82 0.11 18.65
N ASN A 42 20.09 1.00 17.69
CA ASN A 42 19.04 1.66 16.92
C ASN A 42 18.39 0.71 15.91
N GLY A 43 17.23 1.11 15.38
CA GLY A 43 16.48 0.31 14.42
C GLY A 43 17.28 -0.03 13.16
N ALA A 44 18.16 0.86 12.70
CA ALA A 44 19.03 0.62 11.55
C ALA A 44 20.05 -0.51 11.81
N ALA A 45 20.63 -0.56 13.01
CA ALA A 45 21.51 -1.64 13.44
C ALA A 45 20.72 -2.95 13.59
N TRP A 46 19.55 -2.91 14.23
CA TRP A 46 18.71 -4.09 14.44
C TRP A 46 18.17 -4.69 13.14
N SER A 47 17.74 -3.84 12.20
CA SER A 47 17.16 -4.24 10.91
C SER A 47 17.71 -3.37 9.78
N THR A 48 18.70 -3.93 9.09
CA THR A 48 19.32 -3.33 7.90
C THR A 48 18.34 -3.10 6.74
N ALA A 49 17.16 -3.73 6.78
CA ALA A 49 16.12 -3.64 5.76
C ALA A 49 15.26 -2.37 5.86
N LEU A 50 15.25 -1.64 6.99
CA LEU A 50 14.37 -0.47 7.17
C LEU A 50 14.65 0.65 6.16
N ILE A 51 15.93 0.98 5.96
CA ILE A 51 16.34 2.05 5.05
C ILE A 51 16.07 1.65 3.59
N PRO A 52 16.49 0.47 3.11
CA PRO A 52 16.13 0.00 1.76
C PRO A 52 14.62 -0.03 1.50
N LEU A 53 13.80 -0.51 2.46
CA LEU A 53 12.34 -0.50 2.31
C LEU A 53 11.78 0.92 2.21
N ALA A 54 12.31 1.87 2.99
CA ALA A 54 11.92 3.27 2.88
C ALA A 54 12.20 3.83 1.48
N LEU A 55 13.36 3.50 0.90
CA LEU A 55 13.72 3.90 -0.46
C LEU A 55 12.83 3.25 -1.51
N VAL A 56 12.47 1.97 -1.34
CA VAL A 56 11.51 1.27 -2.23
C VAL A 56 10.15 1.97 -2.23
N LEU A 57 9.64 2.38 -1.06
CA LEU A 57 8.37 3.10 -0.97
C LEU A 57 8.43 4.49 -1.61
N LEU A 58 9.54 5.22 -1.43
CA LEU A 58 9.75 6.50 -2.12
C LEU A 58 9.82 6.33 -3.64
N ALA A 59 10.56 5.33 -4.11
CA ALA A 59 10.64 4.99 -5.53
C ALA A 59 9.27 4.62 -6.08
N ALA A 60 8.48 3.83 -5.35
CA ALA A 60 7.12 3.49 -5.72
C ALA A 60 6.22 4.75 -5.80
N ALA A 61 6.34 5.69 -4.86
CA ALA A 61 5.57 6.94 -4.88
C ALA A 61 5.81 7.74 -6.17
N VAL A 62 7.06 7.81 -6.63
CA VAL A 62 7.44 8.43 -7.90
C VAL A 62 6.96 7.60 -9.10
N ALA A 63 7.15 6.28 -9.07
CA ALA A 63 6.78 5.37 -10.16
C ALA A 63 5.29 5.40 -10.50
N VAL A 64 4.41 5.68 -9.52
CA VAL A 64 2.97 5.86 -9.76
C VAL A 64 2.66 6.95 -10.80
N LEU A 65 3.55 7.93 -10.99
CA LEU A 65 3.39 8.97 -12.04
C LEU A 65 3.66 8.44 -13.45
N ALA A 66 4.56 7.47 -13.58
CA ALA A 66 5.00 6.92 -14.86
C ALA A 66 4.16 5.71 -15.31
N VAL A 67 3.58 4.97 -14.36
CA VAL A 67 3.02 3.64 -14.61
C VAL A 67 1.50 3.67 -14.76
N ARG A 68 0.96 2.93 -15.74
CA ARG A 68 -0.49 2.77 -15.97
C ARG A 68 -0.85 1.31 -16.27
N GLY A 69 -2.13 0.95 -16.10
CA GLY A 69 -2.67 -0.36 -16.48
C GLY A 69 -2.06 -1.53 -15.70
N TRP A 70 -1.57 -2.55 -16.42
CA TRP A 70 -1.06 -3.79 -15.81
C TRP A 70 0.19 -3.57 -14.96
N LEU A 71 1.11 -2.70 -15.40
CA LEU A 71 2.31 -2.37 -14.63
C LEU A 71 1.96 -1.74 -13.27
N LEU A 72 0.82 -1.03 -13.16
CA LEU A 72 0.37 -0.46 -11.89
C LEU A 72 -0.08 -1.56 -10.91
N ARG A 73 -0.58 -2.68 -11.43
CA ARG A 73 -0.91 -3.87 -10.63
C ARG A 73 0.34 -4.54 -10.10
N LEU A 74 1.36 -4.71 -10.95
CA LEU A 74 2.66 -5.22 -10.50
C LEU A 74 3.28 -4.34 -9.41
N LEU A 75 3.27 -3.02 -9.60
CA LEU A 75 3.76 -2.08 -8.59
C LEU A 75 2.98 -2.22 -7.26
N ALA A 76 1.65 -2.34 -7.32
CA ALA A 76 0.83 -2.55 -6.14
C ALA A 76 1.18 -3.87 -5.41
N VAL A 77 1.41 -4.95 -6.14
CA VAL A 77 1.84 -6.23 -5.57
C VAL A 77 3.22 -6.11 -4.91
N LEU A 78 4.17 -5.40 -5.54
CA LEU A 78 5.50 -5.16 -4.97
C LEU A 78 5.41 -4.36 -3.67
N VAL A 79 4.60 -3.30 -3.63
CA VAL A 79 4.36 -2.52 -2.41
C VAL A 79 3.71 -3.38 -1.32
N ALA A 80 2.75 -4.25 -1.67
CA ALA A 80 2.15 -5.17 -0.73
C ALA A 80 3.16 -6.17 -0.16
N ALA A 81 4.07 -6.69 -0.99
CA ALA A 81 5.16 -7.56 -0.53
C ALA A 81 6.15 -6.83 0.40
N ALA A 82 6.53 -5.59 0.05
CA ALA A 82 7.33 -4.73 0.93
C ALA A 82 6.61 -4.49 2.27
N SER A 83 5.29 -4.30 2.25
CA SER A 83 4.47 -4.18 3.46
C SER A 83 4.48 -5.44 4.33
N ALA A 84 4.42 -6.62 3.73
CA ALA A 84 4.54 -7.86 4.49
C ALA A 84 5.93 -7.97 5.15
N GLY A 85 6.98 -7.56 4.45
CA GLY A 85 8.34 -7.48 5.00
C GLY A 85 8.44 -6.53 6.20
N MET A 86 7.87 -5.32 6.09
CA MET A 86 7.81 -4.35 7.20
C MET A 86 7.07 -4.93 8.42
N ALA A 87 5.90 -5.53 8.21
CA ALA A 87 5.11 -6.14 9.29
C ALA A 87 5.85 -7.30 9.95
N TYR A 88 6.52 -8.16 9.17
CA TYR A 88 7.34 -9.25 9.69
C TYR A 88 8.45 -8.72 10.61
N LEU A 89 9.19 -7.69 10.18
CA LEU A 89 10.26 -7.08 10.98
C LEU A 89 9.73 -6.51 12.30
N ALA A 90 8.62 -5.77 12.25
CA ALA A 90 7.97 -5.22 13.44
C ALA A 90 7.55 -6.33 14.42
N ILE A 91 6.83 -7.33 13.90
CA ILE A 91 6.23 -8.40 14.71
C ILE A 91 7.29 -9.34 15.29
N SER A 92 8.38 -9.56 14.56
CA SER A 92 9.49 -10.41 15.01
C SER A 92 10.06 -9.94 16.35
N LEU A 93 10.07 -8.63 16.63
CA LEU A 93 10.57 -8.08 17.89
C LEU A 93 9.70 -8.48 19.10
N TRP A 94 8.39 -8.67 18.91
CA TRP A 94 7.48 -9.15 19.97
C TRP A 94 7.54 -10.66 20.14
N ILE A 95 7.68 -11.41 19.05
CA ILE A 95 7.60 -12.88 19.06
C ILE A 95 8.90 -13.52 19.58
N ILE A 96 10.06 -12.93 19.28
CA ILE A 96 11.36 -13.50 19.67
C ILE A 96 11.51 -13.43 21.20
N LYS A 97 11.43 -14.59 21.85
CA LYS A 97 11.54 -14.73 23.31
C LYS A 97 12.88 -14.29 23.86
N ASP A 98 13.95 -14.58 23.12
CA ASP A 98 15.31 -14.23 23.52
C ASP A 98 16.01 -13.40 22.44
N VAL A 99 16.24 -12.13 22.77
CA VAL A 99 16.95 -11.17 21.89
C VAL A 99 18.41 -11.00 22.28
N ALA A 100 18.82 -11.52 23.45
CA ALA A 100 20.16 -11.38 24.00
C ALA A 100 21.27 -11.84 23.03
N PRO A 101 21.22 -13.04 22.42
CA PRO A 101 22.31 -13.50 21.56
C PRO A 101 22.48 -12.66 20.31
N ARG A 102 21.36 -12.26 19.67
CA ARG A 102 21.38 -11.39 18.49
C ARG A 102 21.85 -9.98 18.84
N ALA A 103 21.44 -9.46 20.00
CA ALA A 103 21.81 -8.12 20.44
C ALA A 103 23.30 -8.06 20.81
N ALA A 104 23.84 -9.09 21.45
CA ALA A 104 25.27 -9.20 21.76
C ALA A 104 26.11 -9.26 20.47
N ASP A 105 25.69 -10.07 19.49
CA ASP A 105 26.35 -10.17 18.17
C ASP A 105 26.37 -8.81 17.43
N LEU A 106 25.22 -8.12 17.37
CA LEU A 106 25.12 -6.79 16.75
C LEU A 106 25.87 -5.70 17.51
N ALA A 107 26.05 -5.84 18.82
CA ALA A 107 26.80 -4.90 19.64
C ALA A 107 28.30 -5.24 19.69
N GLU A 108 28.74 -6.32 19.05
CA GLU A 108 30.11 -6.86 19.10
C GLU A 108 30.59 -7.13 20.54
N ILE A 109 29.67 -7.56 21.42
CA ILE A 109 29.93 -7.85 22.83
C ILE A 109 29.95 -9.36 23.05
N SER A 110 30.90 -9.85 23.87
CA SER A 110 30.94 -11.26 24.26
C SER A 110 29.71 -11.64 25.09
N ILE A 111 29.10 -12.79 24.80
CA ILE A 111 27.89 -13.27 25.48
C ILE A 111 28.13 -13.46 26.99
N VAL A 112 29.37 -13.75 27.41
CA VAL A 112 29.71 -13.93 28.83
C VAL A 112 29.72 -12.63 29.63
N ASP A 113 29.93 -11.49 28.97
CA ASP A 113 29.94 -10.16 29.60
C ASP A 113 28.54 -9.52 29.59
N LEU A 114 27.54 -10.20 29.01
CA LEU A 114 26.18 -9.71 28.88
C LEU A 114 25.45 -9.80 30.22
N THR A 115 25.05 -8.66 30.77
CA THR A 115 24.36 -8.58 32.07
C THR A 115 22.85 -8.35 31.94
N GLY A 116 22.40 -7.77 30.83
CA GLY A 116 20.98 -7.53 30.60
C GLY A 116 20.65 -7.04 29.20
N THR A 117 19.38 -7.16 28.83
CA THR A 117 18.87 -6.64 27.56
C THR A 117 17.49 -6.03 27.76
N HIS A 118 17.30 -4.78 27.33
CA HIS A 118 16.03 -4.07 27.39
C HIS A 118 15.47 -3.85 25.99
N ARG A 119 14.16 -4.01 25.82
CA ARG A 119 13.46 -3.85 24.54
C ARG A 119 12.59 -2.60 24.56
N TYR A 120 12.64 -1.82 23.50
CA TYR A 120 11.75 -0.70 23.24
C TYR A 120 10.91 -0.97 22.00
N PHE A 121 9.59 -0.94 22.16
CA PHE A 121 8.67 -1.26 21.08
C PHE A 121 8.25 -0.05 20.25
N THR A 122 8.63 1.17 20.63
CA THR A 122 8.23 2.40 19.92
C THR A 122 8.59 2.33 18.44
N GLY A 123 9.82 1.92 18.12
CA GLY A 123 10.26 1.74 16.74
C GLY A 123 9.45 0.67 15.99
N ALA A 124 9.18 -0.47 16.62
CA ALA A 124 8.39 -1.56 16.05
C ALA A 124 6.91 -1.18 15.83
N VAL A 125 6.33 -0.38 16.71
CA VAL A 125 4.96 0.14 16.52
C VAL A 125 4.92 1.08 15.32
N ILE A 126 5.90 1.98 15.18
CA ILE A 126 5.98 2.90 14.04
C ILE A 126 6.14 2.13 12.72
N THR A 127 6.98 1.09 12.68
CA THR A 127 7.14 0.26 11.47
C THR A 127 5.87 -0.51 11.13
N LEU A 128 5.13 -0.99 12.13
CA LEU A 128 3.84 -1.65 11.90
C LEU A 128 2.79 -0.67 11.34
N VAL A 129 2.70 0.54 11.88
CA VAL A 129 1.81 1.59 11.34
C VAL A 129 2.21 1.94 9.90
N ALA A 130 3.52 2.07 9.63
CA ALA A 130 4.04 2.31 8.28
C ALA A 130 3.64 1.18 7.31
N ALA A 131 3.69 -0.08 7.77
CA ALA A 131 3.24 -1.24 7.00
C ALA A 131 1.75 -1.16 6.66
N VAL A 132 0.88 -0.88 7.64
CA VAL A 132 -0.56 -0.73 7.39
C VAL A 132 -0.85 0.39 6.39
N CYS A 133 -0.18 1.54 6.52
CA CYS A 133 -0.30 2.64 5.56
C CYS A 133 0.16 2.26 4.14
N ALA A 134 1.26 1.51 4.02
CA ALA A 134 1.78 1.04 2.74
C ALA A 134 0.83 0.00 2.10
N LEU A 135 0.25 -0.89 2.90
CA LEU A 135 -0.77 -1.84 2.44
C LEU A 135 -2.03 -1.11 1.94
N ALA A 136 -2.49 -0.10 2.67
CA ALA A 136 -3.61 0.74 2.23
C ALA A 136 -3.28 1.43 0.90
N ALA A 137 -2.06 1.95 0.74
CA ALA A 137 -1.61 2.51 -0.53
C ALA A 137 -1.61 1.46 -1.66
N ALA A 138 -1.12 0.24 -1.42
CA ALA A 138 -1.15 -0.85 -2.39
C ALA A 138 -2.58 -1.19 -2.83
N VAL A 139 -3.53 -1.27 -1.89
CA VAL A 139 -4.95 -1.51 -2.19
C VAL A 139 -5.52 -0.37 -3.04
N LEU A 140 -5.22 0.89 -2.72
CA LEU A 140 -5.67 2.05 -3.51
C LEU A 140 -5.08 2.04 -4.93
N LEU A 141 -3.82 1.66 -5.10
CA LEU A 141 -3.19 1.50 -6.41
C LEU A 141 -3.84 0.37 -7.22
N MET A 142 -4.15 -0.76 -6.58
CA MET A 142 -4.82 -1.88 -7.22
C MET A 142 -6.25 -1.53 -7.67
N ARG A 143 -6.97 -0.74 -6.86
CA ARG A 143 -8.30 -0.20 -7.23
C ARG A 143 -8.20 0.79 -8.39
N ALA A 144 -7.23 1.69 -8.36
CA ALA A 144 -7.00 2.65 -9.45
C ALA A 144 -6.68 1.94 -10.78
N ALA A 145 -5.87 0.88 -10.74
CA ALA A 145 -5.54 0.06 -11.90
C ALA A 145 -6.76 -0.69 -12.49
N ARG A 146 -7.74 -1.05 -11.65
CA ARG A 146 -8.99 -1.69 -12.09
C ARG A 146 -9.98 -0.68 -12.68
N SER A 147 -10.05 0.53 -12.13
CA SER A 147 -10.87 1.61 -12.69
C SER A 147 -10.35 2.07 -14.06
N SER A 148 -9.03 2.13 -14.27
CA SER A 148 -8.45 2.45 -15.58
C SER A 148 -8.66 1.36 -16.63
N SER A 149 -8.92 0.11 -16.21
CA SER A 149 -9.27 -0.98 -17.13
C SER A 149 -10.76 -1.03 -17.50
N GLY A 150 -11.61 -0.23 -16.85
CA GLY A 150 -13.04 -0.10 -17.16
C GLY A 150 -13.38 1.02 -18.16
N ALA A 151 -12.40 1.83 -18.57
CA ALA A 151 -12.58 2.83 -19.61
C ALA A 151 -11.73 2.47 -20.84
N PRO A 152 -12.26 1.65 -21.77
CA PRO A 152 -11.68 1.57 -23.10
C PRO A 152 -12.13 2.80 -23.89
N ALA A 153 -11.64 3.99 -23.55
CA ALA A 153 -11.78 5.18 -24.40
C ALA A 153 -11.07 4.99 -25.76
N ALA A 154 -10.20 3.97 -25.88
CA ALA A 154 -9.56 3.59 -27.13
C ALA A 154 -10.31 2.50 -27.94
N THR A 155 -11.46 2.00 -27.47
CA THR A 155 -12.19 0.90 -28.16
C THR A 155 -13.72 1.03 -28.14
N ALA A 156 -14.25 2.25 -27.94
CA ALA A 156 -15.67 2.52 -28.11
C ALA A 156 -16.19 2.23 -29.54
N LYS A 157 -15.28 2.02 -30.50
CA LYS A 157 -15.59 1.65 -31.89
C LYS A 157 -15.91 0.15 -32.08
N TYR A 158 -15.65 -0.70 -31.08
CA TYR A 158 -15.92 -2.15 -31.14
C TYR A 158 -16.47 -2.72 -29.82
N ALA A 159 -17.16 -1.91 -29.01
CA ALA A 159 -17.82 -2.41 -27.81
C ALA A 159 -19.01 -3.32 -28.20
N ALA A 160 -19.04 -4.54 -27.64
CA ALA A 160 -20.14 -5.47 -27.86
C ALA A 160 -21.48 -4.87 -27.37
N PRO A 161 -22.62 -5.15 -28.03
CA PRO A 161 -23.91 -4.52 -27.73
C PRO A 161 -24.34 -4.66 -26.26
N ALA A 162 -24.02 -5.79 -25.62
CA ALA A 162 -24.33 -6.03 -24.21
C ALA A 162 -23.59 -5.07 -23.25
N ALA A 163 -22.32 -4.75 -23.53
CA ALA A 163 -21.55 -3.80 -22.73
C ALA A 163 -22.04 -2.34 -22.88
N ARG A 164 -22.64 -2.03 -24.04
CA ARG A 164 -23.33 -0.75 -24.27
C ARG A 164 -24.61 -0.64 -23.45
N ARG A 165 -25.38 -1.74 -23.33
CA ARG A 165 -26.63 -1.83 -22.55
C ARG A 165 -26.39 -1.63 -21.06
N GLU A 166 -25.36 -2.25 -20.48
CA GLU A 166 -25.02 -2.07 -19.07
C GLU A 166 -24.59 -0.63 -18.76
N ALA A 167 -23.80 -0.01 -19.65
CA ALA A 167 -23.39 1.38 -19.51
C ALA A 167 -24.55 2.39 -19.69
N ALA A 168 -25.51 2.07 -20.55
CA ALA A 168 -26.72 2.89 -20.75
C ALA A 168 -27.70 2.75 -19.56
N GLN A 169 -27.91 1.53 -19.06
CA GLN A 169 -28.75 1.28 -17.88
C GLN A 169 -28.16 1.88 -16.60
N ALA A 170 -26.83 1.80 -16.44
CA ALA A 170 -26.14 2.44 -15.32
C ALA A 170 -26.28 3.98 -15.34
N LYS A 171 -26.40 4.60 -16.52
CA LYS A 171 -26.64 6.04 -16.65
C LYS A 171 -28.11 6.43 -16.53
N ALA A 172 -29.04 5.54 -16.92
CA ALA A 172 -30.48 5.78 -16.81
C ALA A 172 -30.99 5.80 -15.36
N GLY A 173 -30.25 5.22 -14.41
CA GLY A 173 -30.59 5.23 -12.99
C GLY A 173 -30.21 6.50 -12.22
N GLU A 174 -29.37 7.39 -12.77
CA GLU A 174 -28.86 8.56 -12.03
C GLU A 174 -29.40 9.92 -12.50
N SER A 175 -29.94 10.05 -13.72
CA SER A 175 -30.54 11.32 -14.20
C SER A 175 -31.55 11.07 -15.32
N ALA A 176 -32.84 10.93 -14.98
CA ALA A 176 -33.92 10.74 -15.97
C ALA A 176 -34.48 12.04 -16.57
N GLU A 177 -33.83 13.20 -16.36
CA GLU A 177 -34.35 14.49 -16.87
C GLU A 177 -33.36 15.31 -17.69
N ASP A 178 -32.12 14.86 -17.91
CA ASP A 178 -31.17 15.58 -18.78
C ASP A 178 -31.07 14.93 -20.17
N ALA A 179 -31.77 15.56 -21.12
CA ALA A 179 -31.75 15.42 -22.58
C ALA A 179 -31.14 14.13 -23.14
N MET A 180 -31.99 13.17 -23.51
CA MET A 180 -31.59 12.07 -24.39
C MET A 180 -30.89 12.64 -25.64
N SER A 181 -29.63 12.25 -25.83
CA SER A 181 -28.87 12.68 -27.02
C SER A 181 -29.61 12.24 -28.28
N GLU A 182 -29.62 13.07 -29.32
CA GLU A 182 -30.27 12.78 -30.60
C GLU A 182 -29.92 11.39 -31.16
N ARG A 183 -28.67 10.93 -30.98
CA ARG A 183 -28.26 9.57 -31.38
C ARG A 183 -28.97 8.46 -30.60
N MET A 184 -29.30 8.68 -29.33
CA MET A 184 -30.05 7.73 -28.51
C MET A 184 -31.52 7.65 -28.92
N ILE A 185 -32.08 8.73 -29.47
CA ILE A 185 -33.44 8.76 -30.03
C ILE A 185 -33.47 7.95 -31.33
N TRP A 186 -32.49 8.16 -32.22
CA TRP A 186 -32.38 7.39 -33.46
C TRP A 186 -32.10 5.90 -33.23
N ASP A 187 -31.25 5.56 -32.26
CA ASP A 187 -31.00 4.15 -31.88
C ASP A 187 -32.25 3.47 -31.28
N ALA A 188 -33.09 4.20 -30.54
CA ALA A 188 -34.34 3.68 -30.01
C ALA A 188 -35.36 3.37 -31.12
N LEU A 189 -35.44 4.24 -32.14
CA LEU A 189 -36.28 4.02 -33.33
C LEU A 189 -35.86 2.77 -34.12
N ASP A 190 -34.55 2.55 -34.28
CA ASP A 190 -34.03 1.41 -35.04
C ASP A 190 -34.31 0.06 -34.34
N GLU A 191 -34.41 0.07 -33.01
CA GLU A 191 -34.81 -1.08 -32.19
C GLU A 191 -36.34 -1.21 -32.05
N GLY A 192 -37.12 -0.36 -32.72
CA GLY A 192 -38.59 -0.39 -32.70
C GLY A 192 -39.24 0.16 -31.42
N HIS A 193 -38.47 0.84 -30.57
CA HIS A 193 -38.98 1.51 -29.38
C HIS A 193 -39.21 2.98 -29.66
N ASP A 194 -40.47 3.38 -29.77
CA ASP A 194 -40.86 4.78 -29.97
C ASP A 194 -40.88 5.54 -28.63
N PRO A 195 -39.96 6.48 -28.37
CA PRO A 195 -39.91 7.26 -27.14
C PRO A 195 -41.02 8.32 -27.04
N THR A 196 -41.83 8.52 -28.08
CA THR A 196 -43.00 9.41 -28.06
C THR A 196 -44.30 8.70 -27.67
N ASN A 197 -44.27 7.37 -27.56
CA ASN A 197 -45.42 6.57 -27.17
C ASN A 197 -45.26 6.04 -25.73
N PRO A 198 -46.01 6.58 -24.74
CA PRO A 198 -45.94 6.11 -23.36
C PRO A 198 -46.51 4.71 -23.13
N ASP A 199 -47.10 4.08 -24.17
CA ASP A 199 -47.80 2.80 -24.05
C ASP A 199 -47.14 1.71 -24.91
N THR A 200 -45.95 1.26 -24.49
CA THR A 200 -45.25 0.10 -25.06
C THR A 200 -45.25 -1.09 -24.11
N LYS A 201 -46.45 -1.49 -23.66
CA LYS A 201 -46.70 -2.87 -23.21
C LYS A 201 -47.75 -3.50 -24.13
N GLY A 202 -47.25 -4.35 -25.02
CA GLY A 202 -48.02 -5.01 -26.05
C GLY A 202 -49.18 -5.87 -25.53
N ARG A 203 -50.11 -6.10 -26.44
CA ARG A 203 -51.02 -7.24 -26.44
C ARG A 203 -50.82 -8.01 -27.73
#